data_AF-A0AAP6HGP5-F1
#
_entry.id   AF-A0AAP6HGP5-F1
#
_cell.length_a   1.000
_cell.length_b   1.000
_cell.length_c   1.000
_cell.angle_alpha   90.00
_cell.angle_beta   90.00
_cell.angle_gamma   90.00
#
_symmetry.space_group_name_H-M   'P 1'
#
loop_
_entity.id
_entity.type
_entity.pdbx_description
1 polymer ?
#
loop_
_entity_poly.entity_id
_entity_poly.type
_entity_poly.pdbx_seq_one_letter_code
_entity_poly.pdbx_strand_id
1 'polypeptide(L)'
;MKTERIDLTLLIDNKIKRKTLKLVMKWLSTKGKKLEKEKISISYEKVPNYSISIYTIRYEDELVLRRYSEDLEGLKYRFEINY
;
A
#
# COMPACT_ATOMS: atom_id res chain seq x y z
N MET A 1 35.23 -4.71 17.06
CA MET A 1 34.33 -4.68 15.87
C MET A 1 32.95 -4.22 16.34
N LYS A 2 32.41 -3.12 15.78
CA LYS A 2 31.01 -2.74 16.00
C LYS A 2 30.16 -3.46 14.96
N THR A 3 29.28 -4.36 15.40
CA THR A 3 28.34 -5.04 14.51
C THR A 3 27.17 -4.09 14.26
N GLU A 4 27.12 -3.46 13.09
CA GLU A 4 25.95 -2.69 12.66
C GLU A 4 24.83 -3.69 12.30
N ARG A 5 23.79 -3.76 13.14
CA ARG A 5 22.57 -4.50 12.82
C ARG A 5 21.76 -3.67 11.84
N ILE A 6 21.72 -4.10 10.58
CA ILE A 6 20.84 -3.49 9.56
C ILE A 6 19.41 -3.96 9.82
N ASP A 7 18.50 -3.03 10.08
CA ASP A 7 17.07 -3.34 10.19
C ASP A 7 16.47 -3.56 8.79
N LEU A 8 16.37 -4.83 8.41
CA LEU A 8 15.77 -5.25 7.14
C LEU A 8 14.27 -4.89 7.05
N THR A 9 13.59 -4.67 8.18
CA THR A 9 12.16 -4.35 8.23
C THR A 9 11.87 -3.03 7.51
N LEU A 10 12.69 -2.01 7.77
CA LEU A 10 12.57 -0.69 7.15
C LEU A 10 12.81 -0.76 5.63
N LEU A 11 13.77 -1.58 5.20
CA LEU A 11 14.09 -1.76 3.78
C LEU A 11 12.97 -2.49 3.05
N ILE A 12 12.41 -3.54 3.66
CA ILE A 12 11.27 -4.30 3.14
C ILE A 12 10.04 -3.39 3.05
N ASP A 13 9.74 -2.62 4.09
CA ASP A 13 8.62 -1.69 4.12
C ASP A 13 8.74 -0.61 3.05
N ASN A 14 9.92 0.00 2.89
CA ASN A 14 10.20 0.97 1.82
C ASN A 14 10.03 0.36 0.42
N LYS A 15 10.47 -0.88 0.21
CA LYS A 15 10.30 -1.59 -1.07
C LYS A 15 8.82 -1.86 -1.37
N ILE A 16 8.06 -2.28 -0.36
CA ILE A 16 6.61 -2.49 -0.46
C ILE A 16 5.91 -1.18 -0.79
N LYS A 17 6.18 -0.10 -0.04
CA LYS A 17 5.62 1.24 -0.26
C LYS A 17 5.86 1.72 -1.69
N ARG A 18 7.09 1.62 -2.19
CA ARG A 18 7.44 2.01 -3.58
C ARG A 18 6.68 1.20 -4.63
N LYS A 19 6.60 -0.12 -4.47
CA LYS A 19 5.89 -0.99 -5.44
C LYS A 19 4.39 -0.69 -5.45
N THR A 20 3.82 -0.56 -4.26
CA THR A 20 2.38 -0.30 -4.09
C THR A 20 2.01 1.10 -4.61
N LEU A 21 2.84 2.11 -4.35
CA LEU A 21 2.66 3.46 -4.90
C LEU A 21 2.68 3.48 -6.43
N LYS A 22 3.63 2.78 -7.07
CA LYS A 22 3.68 2.68 -8.54
C LYS A 22 2.40 2.09 -9.13
N LEU A 23 1.85 1.07 -8.49
CA LEU A 23 0.59 0.44 -8.91
C LEU A 23 -0.59 1.41 -8.80
N VAL A 24 -0.71 2.12 -7.68
CA VAL A 24 -1.79 3.09 -7.47
C VAL A 24 -1.69 4.27 -8.45
N MET A 25 -0.49 4.81 -8.66
CA MET A 25 -0.30 5.88 -9.64
C MET A 25 -0.69 5.44 -11.05
N LYS A 26 -0.32 4.22 -11.46
CA LYS A 26 -0.72 3.68 -12.77
C LYS A 26 -2.25 3.56 -12.86
N TRP A 27 -2.89 3.03 -11.83
CA TRP A 27 -4.35 2.86 -11.80
C TRP A 27 -5.10 4.21 -11.80
N LEU A 28 -4.69 5.18 -10.98
CA LEU A 28 -5.26 6.53 -10.96
C LEU A 28 -5.10 7.25 -12.30
N SER A 29 -3.95 7.07 -12.98
CA SER A 29 -3.75 7.60 -14.34
C SER A 29 -4.75 7.04 -15.34
N THR A 30 -5.09 5.75 -15.26
CA THR A 30 -6.11 5.14 -16.14
C THR A 30 -7.52 5.66 -15.88
N LYS A 31 -7.75 6.27 -14.71
CA LYS A 31 -9.03 6.90 -14.34
C LYS A 31 -9.08 8.40 -14.69
N GLY A 32 -8.03 8.95 -15.29
CA GLY A 32 -7.96 10.38 -15.66
C GLY A 32 -7.75 11.33 -14.47
N LYS A 33 -7.45 10.83 -13.26
CA LYS A 33 -7.12 11.69 -12.12
C LYS A 33 -5.70 12.28 -12.28
N LYS A 34 -5.54 13.57 -11.96
CA LYS A 34 -4.22 14.25 -11.94
C LYS A 34 -3.39 13.66 -10.80
N LEU A 35 -2.22 13.11 -11.11
CA LEU A 35 -1.39 12.40 -10.13
C LEU A 35 -0.61 13.38 -9.24
N GLU A 36 -1.12 13.61 -8.03
CA GLU A 36 -0.43 14.38 -7.00
C GLU A 36 0.02 13.43 -5.88
N LYS A 37 1.34 13.19 -5.79
CA LYS A 37 1.90 12.22 -4.83
C LYS A 37 1.64 12.59 -3.37
N GLU A 38 1.59 13.89 -3.09
CA GLU A 38 1.35 14.43 -1.73
C GLU A 38 -0.04 14.09 -1.21
N LYS A 39 -0.99 13.82 -2.12
CA LYS A 39 -2.35 13.40 -1.80
C LYS A 39 -2.48 11.89 -1.57
N ILE A 40 -1.39 11.13 -1.72
CA ILE A 40 -1.37 9.68 -1.51
C ILE A 40 -0.85 9.39 -0.10
N SER A 41 -1.65 8.69 0.71
CA SER A 41 -1.21 8.20 2.01
C SER A 41 -1.19 6.67 2.02
N ILE A 42 -0.14 6.09 2.61
CA ILE A 42 0.02 4.65 2.80
C ILE A 42 0.04 4.37 4.28
N SER A 43 -0.88 3.54 4.76
CA SER A 43 -0.99 3.17 6.17
C SER A 43 -0.95 1.65 6.35
N TYR A 44 -0.51 1.20 7.52
CA TYR A 44 -0.68 -0.19 7.95
C TYR A 44 -1.70 -0.19 9.09
N GLU A 45 -2.96 -0.48 8.78
CA GLU A 45 -4.08 -0.28 9.68
C GLU A 45 -5.00 -1.50 9.75
N LYS A 46 -5.76 -1.60 10.85
CA LYS A 46 -6.80 -2.62 11.00
C LYS A 46 -8.05 -2.16 10.27
N VAL A 47 -8.40 -2.86 9.20
CA VAL A 47 -9.58 -2.55 8.37
C VAL A 47 -10.73 -3.47 8.76
N PRO A 48 -12.00 -3.00 8.78
CA PRO A 48 -13.15 -3.87 8.98
C PRO A 48 -13.13 -5.05 8.01
N ASN A 49 -13.55 -6.23 8.49
CA ASN A 49 -13.55 -7.50 7.75
C ASN A 49 -12.15 -8.12 7.51
N TYR A 50 -11.10 -7.60 8.15
CA TYR A 50 -9.77 -8.23 8.16
C TYR A 50 -9.34 -8.56 9.60
N SER A 51 -8.91 -9.81 9.82
CA SER A 51 -8.43 -10.28 11.13
C SER A 51 -7.05 -9.72 11.50
N ILE A 52 -6.30 -9.22 10.50
CA ILE A 52 -4.96 -8.66 10.64
C ILE A 52 -4.92 -7.22 10.12
N SER A 53 -3.94 -6.44 10.58
CA SER A 53 -3.62 -5.16 9.95
C SER A 53 -3.10 -5.39 8.53
N ILE A 54 -3.49 -4.51 7.63
CA ILE A 54 -3.15 -4.60 6.20
C ILE A 54 -2.63 -3.26 5.71
N TYR A 55 -1.90 -3.28 4.59
CA TYR A 55 -1.49 -2.04 3.96
C TYR A 55 -2.65 -1.45 3.17
N THR A 56 -3.01 -0.22 3.47
CA THR A 56 -4.01 0.58 2.75
C THR A 56 -3.31 1.71 2.03
N ILE A 57 -3.84 2.08 0.86
CA ILE A 57 -3.50 3.34 0.21
C ILE A 57 -4.77 4.15 0.05
N ARG A 58 -4.70 5.41 0.46
CA ARG A 58 -5.73 6.43 0.19
C ARG A 58 -5.20 7.47 -0.78
N TYR A 59 -6.09 8.03 -1.58
CA TYR A 59 -5.85 9.19 -2.43
C TYR A 59 -6.96 10.20 -2.15
N GLU A 60 -6.63 11.43 -1.74
CA GLU A 60 -7.63 12.42 -1.31
C GLU A 60 -8.57 11.85 -0.23
N ASP A 61 -7.99 11.15 0.76
CA ASP A 61 -8.68 10.44 1.84
C ASP A 61 -9.62 9.29 1.43
N GLU A 62 -9.82 9.08 0.13
CA GLU A 62 -10.55 7.93 -0.41
C GLU A 62 -9.67 6.69 -0.41
N LEU A 63 -10.17 5.58 0.15
CA LEU A 63 -9.49 4.29 0.04
C LEU A 63 -9.46 3.85 -1.43
N VAL A 64 -8.26 3.64 -1.97
CA VAL A 64 -8.06 3.25 -3.38
C VAL A 64 -7.44 1.86 -3.52
N LEU A 65 -6.72 1.39 -2.51
CA LEU A 65 -6.08 0.07 -2.54
C LEU A 65 -5.98 -0.56 -1.16
N ARG A 66 -6.27 -1.86 -1.11
CA ARG A 66 -5.94 -2.76 0.01
C ARG A 66 -4.90 -3.77 -0.45
N ARG A 67 -3.84 -3.95 0.32
CA ARG A 67 -2.83 -5.00 0.15
C ARG A 67 -2.83 -5.89 1.39
N TYR A 68 -3.24 -7.14 1.22
CA TYR A 68 -3.42 -8.11 2.29
C TYR A 68 -2.82 -9.47 1.91
N SER A 69 -2.50 -10.28 2.91
CA SER A 69 -2.11 -11.68 2.70
C SER A 69 -3.37 -12.51 2.57
N GLU A 70 -3.46 -13.34 1.53
CA GLU A 70 -4.46 -14.38 1.41
C GLU A 70 -3.77 -15.72 1.62
N ASP A 71 -3.89 -16.25 2.84
CA ASP A 71 -3.41 -17.56 3.27
C ASP A 71 -1.99 -17.91 2.76
N LEU A 72 -1.79 -19.15 2.32
CA LEU A 72 -0.54 -19.66 1.74
C LEU A 72 -0.34 -19.23 0.27
N GLU A 73 -1.37 -18.64 -0.36
CA GLU A 73 -1.35 -18.24 -1.78
C GLU A 73 -0.65 -16.89 -2.02
N GLY A 74 -0.39 -16.12 -0.94
CA GLY A 74 0.49 -14.96 -0.97
C GLY A 74 -0.23 -13.62 -0.86
N LEU A 75 0.28 -12.59 -1.56
CA LEU A 75 -0.19 -11.20 -1.41
C LEU A 75 -1.20 -10.83 -2.48
N LYS A 76 -2.40 -10.41 -2.07
CA LYS A 76 -3.41 -9.83 -2.96
C LYS A 76 -3.49 -8.31 -2.88
N TYR A 77 -3.92 -7.73 -4.00
CA TYR A 77 -4.16 -6.31 -4.19
C TYR A 77 -5.62 -6.14 -4.60
N ARG A 78 -6.38 -5.36 -3.84
CA ARG A 78 -7.77 -5.02 -4.16
C ARG A 78 -7.87 -3.51 -4.36
N PHE A 79 -8.15 -3.11 -5.59
CA PHE A 79 -8.44 -1.71 -5.91
C PHE A 79 -9.91 -1.42 -5.59
N GLU A 80 -10.15 -0.30 -4.92
CA GLU A 80 -11.50 0.17 -4.62
C GLU A 80 -11.91 1.18 -5.69
N ILE A 81 -13.07 0.96 -6.31
CA ILE A 81 -13.66 1.91 -7.26
C ILE A 81 -14.73 2.68 -6.48
N ASN A 82 -14.39 3.87 -6.02
CA ASN A 82 -15.40 4.81 -5.52
C ASN A 82 -15.93 5.57 -6.75
N TYR A 83 -17.21 5.38 -7.06
CA TYR A 83 -17.95 6.11 -8.09
C TYR A 83 -18.45 7.43 -7.55
#